data_AF-A0A957Z8D8-F1
#
_entry.id   AF-A0A957Z8D8-F1
#
_cell.length_a   1.000
_cell.length_b   1.000
_cell.length_c   1.000
_cell.angle_alpha   90.00
_cell.angle_beta   90.00
_cell.angle_gamma   90.00
#
_symmetry.space_group_name_H-M   'P 1'
#
loop_
_entity.id
_entity.type
_entity.pdbx_description
1 polymer ?
#
loop_
_entity_poly.entity_id
_entity_poly.type
_entity_poly.pdbx_seq_one_letter_code
_entity_poly.pdbx_strand_id
1 'polypeptide(L)' 'MKQQGVSGPMVVNRRFARYAWGVVLLNIVVIVWGAFVRATGSGAGCGDNWPLCQGEVIPRPESIETV' A
#
# COMPACT_ATOMS: atom_id res chain seq x y z
N MET A 1 29.44 -1.35 -0.36
CA MET A 1 29.87 -2.03 0.89
C MET A 1 30.19 -1.00 1.97
N LYS A 2 29.19 -0.33 2.55
CA LYS A 2 29.39 0.62 3.67
C LYS A 2 28.23 0.52 4.65
N GLN A 3 28.26 -0.53 5.48
CA GLN A 3 27.38 -0.69 6.66
C GLN A 3 27.95 0.10 7.86
N GLN A 4 28.29 1.38 7.67
CA GLN A 4 28.84 2.24 8.72
C GLN A 4 27.76 3.23 9.16
N GLY A 5 27.02 2.90 10.22
CA GLY A 5 26.04 3.83 10.77
C GLY A 5 25.15 3.37 11.92
N VAL A 6 25.31 2.15 12.46
CA VAL A 6 24.50 1.66 13.60
C VAL A 6 25.42 1.18 14.71
N SER A 7 26.18 2.10 15.30
CA SER A 7 27.03 1.80 16.47
C SER A 7 26.88 2.89 17.51
N GLY A 8 25.70 2.93 18.13
CA GLY A 8 25.50 3.50 19.46
C GLY A 8 24.85 2.43 20.34
N PRO A 9 25.12 2.35 21.65
CA PRO A 9 24.35 1.51 22.54
C PRO A 9 22.94 2.09 22.57
N MET A 10 22.06 1.61 21.69
CA MET A 10 20.65 1.96 21.71
C MET A 10 20.13 1.38 23.03
N VAL A 11 19.83 2.23 24.00
CA VAL A 11 19.05 1.84 25.17
C VAL A 11 17.66 1.51 24.65
N VAL A 12 17.50 0.27 24.17
CA VAL A 12 16.27 -0.21 23.57
C VAL A 12 15.25 -0.34 24.69
N ASN A 13 14.45 0.71 24.89
CA ASN A 13 13.32 0.62 25.80
C ASN A 13 12.42 -0.52 25.30
N ARG A 14 12.27 -1.58 26.10
CA ARG A 14 11.52 -2.79 25.69
C ARG A 14 10.04 -2.52 25.39
N ARG A 15 9.50 -1.38 25.82
CA ARG A 15 8.17 -0.89 25.40
C ARG A 15 8.23 -0.31 23.99
N PHE A 16 9.20 0.58 23.73
CA PHE A 16 9.44 1.17 22.41
C PHE A 16 9.81 0.12 21.36
N ALA A 17 10.64 -0.85 21.70
CA ALA A 17 11.06 -1.94 20.81
C ALA A 17 9.87 -2.78 20.34
N ARG A 18 8.95 -3.11 21.24
CA ARG A 18 7.72 -3.85 20.93
C ARG A 18 6.79 -3.04 20.03
N TYR A 19 6.66 -1.74 20.31
CA TYR A 19 5.89 -0.84 19.45
C TYR A 19 6.49 -0.74 18.04
N ALA A 20 7.81 -0.53 17.94
CA ALA A 20 8.52 -0.46 16.67
C ALA A 20 8.33 -1.74 15.85
N TRP A 21 8.46 -2.92 16.48
CA TRP A 21 8.16 -4.20 15.82
C TRP A 21 6.71 -4.35 15.40
N GLY A 22 5.75 -3.86 16.20
CA GLY A 22 4.35 -3.81 15.83
C GLY A 22 4.10 -2.96 14.57
N VAL A 23 4.74 -1.80 14.48
CA VAL A 23 4.66 -0.93 13.29
C VAL A 23 5.30 -1.58 12.07
N VAL A 24 6.43 -2.26 12.21
CA VAL A 24 7.06 -3.02 11.11
C VAL A 24 6.11 -4.09 10.58
N LEU A 25 5.51 -4.89 11.47
CA LEU A 25 4.52 -5.91 11.08
C LEU A 25 3.30 -5.29 10.38
N LEU A 26 2.78 -4.19 10.91
CA LEU A 26 1.67 -3.47 10.31
C LEU A 26 2.00 -3.00 8.88
N ASN A 27 3.19 -2.44 8.66
CA ASN A 27 3.62 -2.01 7.33
C ASN A 27 3.69 -3.18 6.34
N ILE A 28 4.23 -4.32 6.79
CA ILE A 28 4.28 -5.54 5.94
C ILE A 28 2.86 -5.97 5.55
N VAL A 29 1.92 -5.98 6.49
CA VAL A 29 0.51 -6.32 6.22
C VAL A 29 -0.09 -5.36 5.20
N VAL A 30 0.10 -4.04 5.36
CA VAL A 30 -0.40 -3.03 4.41
C VAL A 30 0.19 -3.20 3.01
N ILE A 31 1.48 -3.51 2.91
CA ILE A 31 2.15 -3.74 1.62
C ILE A 31 1.54 -4.96 0.92
N VAL A 32 1.38 -6.07 1.64
CA VAL A 32 0.79 -7.30 1.09
C VAL A 32 -0.67 -7.06 0.69
N TRP A 33 -1.43 -6.34 1.52
CA TRP A 33 -2.81 -5.97 1.20
C TRP A 33 -2.89 -5.12 -0.07
N GLY A 34 -2.02 -4.13 -0.22
CA GLY A 34 -1.92 -3.33 -1.45
C GLY A 34 -1.53 -4.15 -2.68
N ALA A 35 -0.64 -5.13 -2.53
CA ALA A 35 -0.30 -6.07 -3.60
C ALA A 35 -1.50 -6.96 -3.97
N PHE A 36 -2.27 -7.42 -2.99
CA PHE A 36 -3.50 -8.18 -3.20
C PHE A 36 -4.54 -7.36 -3.99
N VAL A 37 -4.82 -6.12 -3.59
CA VAL A 37 -5.75 -5.21 -4.29
C VAL A 37 -5.31 -4.94 -5.74
N ARG A 38 -4.00 -4.87 -6.00
CA ARG A 38 -3.48 -4.77 -7.38
C ARG A 38 -3.70 -6.07 -8.15
N ALA A 39 -3.43 -7.21 -7.53
CA ALA A 39 -3.62 -8.52 -8.15
C ALA A 39 -5.09 -8.81 -8.46
N THR A 40 -6.04 -8.33 -7.64
CA THR A 40 -7.48 -8.46 -7.90
C THR A 40 -8.01 -7.52 -8.98
N GLY A 41 -7.14 -6.72 -9.62
CA GLY A 41 -7.54 -5.79 -10.68
C GLY A 41 -8.33 -4.58 -10.19
N SER A 42 -8.63 -4.47 -8.89
CA SER A 42 -9.38 -3.37 -8.29
C SER A 42 -8.60 -2.05 -8.26
N GLY A 43 -7.28 -2.09 -8.50
CA GLY A 43 -6.42 -0.91 -8.70
C GLY A 43 -6.34 -0.41 -10.15
N ALA A 44 -6.89 -1.15 -11.11
CA ALA A 44 -6.92 -0.76 -12.51
C ALA A 44 -8.27 -0.09 -12.80
N GLY A 45 -8.38 1.22 -12.55
CA GLY A 45 -9.59 1.96 -12.93
C GLY A 45 -9.86 1.86 -14.44
N CYS A 46 -8.90 2.31 -15.25
CA CYS A 46 -9.04 2.42 -16.72
C CYS A 46 -8.16 1.43 -17.52
N GLY A 47 -7.29 0.68 -16.82
CA GLY A 47 -6.29 -0.19 -17.43
C GLY A 47 -5.42 0.55 -18.46
N ASP A 48 -5.18 -0.10 -19.60
CA ASP A 48 -4.33 0.40 -20.71
C ASP A 48 -4.98 1.53 -21.52
N ASN A 49 -6.23 1.91 -21.25
CA ASN A 49 -6.98 2.92 -22.00
C ASN A 49 -6.86 4.33 -21.38
N TRP A 50 -5.84 4.60 -20.57
CA TRP A 50 -5.59 5.90 -19.96
C TRP A 50 -4.95 6.85 -20.99
N PRO A 51 -5.63 7.91 -21.51
CA PRO A 51 -6.48 8.88 -20.81
C PRO A 51 -7.98 8.91 -21.24
N LEU A 52 -8.40 7.97 -22.08
CA LEU A 52 -9.75 7.85 -22.64
C LEU A 52 -10.29 6.48 -22.24
N CYS A 53 -10.93 6.37 -21.06
CA CYS A 53 -11.59 5.13 -20.66
C CYS A 53 -12.73 4.83 -21.63
N GLN A 54 -12.44 4.01 -22.65
CA GLN A 54 -13.39 3.67 -23.72
C GLN A 54 -13.95 4.92 -24.43
N GLY A 55 -13.16 6.00 -24.52
CA GLY A 55 -13.56 7.27 -25.15
C GLY A 55 -14.03 8.37 -24.19
N GLU A 56 -14.13 8.10 -22.88
CA GLU A 56 -14.57 9.06 -21.86
C GLU A 56 -13.43 9.33 -20.85
N VAL A 57 -13.17 10.60 -20.52
CA VAL A 57 -12.06 11.01 -19.62
C VAL A 57 -12.32 10.56 -18.18
N ILE A 58 -13.60 10.46 -17.79
CA ILE A 58 -14.05 9.94 -16.49
C ILE A 58 -15.34 9.16 -16.77
N PRO A 59 -15.36 7.83 -16.71
CA PRO A 59 -16.60 7.09 -16.78
C PRO A 59 -17.46 7.54 -15.60
N ARG A 60 -18.57 8.22 -15.88
CA ARG A 60 -19.63 8.43 -14.89
C ARG A 60 -20.11 7.04 -14.51
N PRO A 61 -20.27 6.69 -13.22
CA PRO A 61 -20.84 5.41 -12.85
C PRO A 61 -22.26 5.33 -13.46
N GLU A 62 -22.40 4.54 -14.52
CA GLU A 62 -23.69 4.04 -14.98
C GLU A 62 -24.19 3.12 -13.87
N SER A 63 -25.15 3.61 -13.09
CA SER A 63 -25.85 2.87 -12.06
C SER A 63 -24.99 2.43 -10.86
N ILE A 64 -25.08 3.19 -9.76
CA ILE A 64 -25.24 2.52 -8.47
C ILE A 64 -26.58 1.79 -8.59
N GLU A 65 -26.53 0.50 -8.97
CA GLU A 65 -27.66 -0.40 -8.83
C GLU A 65 -27.97 -0.42 -7.33
N THR A 66 -28.96 0.39 -6.99
CA THR A 66 -29.63 0.38 -5.71
C THR A 66 -30.27 -0.99 -5.60
N VAL A 67 -29.65 -1.88 -4.84
CA VAL A 67 -30.32 -3.02 -4.23
C VAL A 67 -30.42 -2.74 -2.74
#